data_AF-A0A1S3ZF01-F1
#
_entry.id   AF-A0A1S3ZF01-F1
#
_cell.length_a   1.000
_cell.length_b   1.000
_cell.length_c   1.000
_cell.angle_alpha   90.00
_cell.angle_beta   90.00
_cell.angle_gamma   90.00
#
_symmetry.space_group_name_H-M   'P 1'
#
loop_
_entity.id
_entity.type
_entity.pdbx_description
1 polymer ?
#
loop_
_entity_poly.entity_id
_entity_poly.type
_entity_poly.pdbx_seq_one_letter_code
_entity_poly.pdbx_strand_id
1 'polypeptide(L)'
;MLISVKPIAISALLLLLTASSLCFTLINASKSSDPIPTPWPKQFHSILFMNNTKGNLQVVDLWYDYPNGRNFNIIQNQLGKRLYDLEWDNGTSYYYTLDANKECRVMHFPVGILRPNWLQGGNYLGQRYMDGFLCNVWEKVDFIWYYEDVVTKRPVYWAFFTGMIAHVMTFEVGKVLEDPNWQAPVYCFKEAKEQEIDSFVSHDVSMGRLMGAAMDVSLLR
;
A
#
# COMPACT_ATOMS: atom_id res chain seq x y z
N MET A 1 10.06 75.42 11.92
CA MET A 1 10.01 74.76 10.61
C MET A 1 8.94 73.68 10.70
N LEU A 2 7.68 74.04 10.40
CA LEU A 2 6.53 73.14 10.53
C LEU A 2 6.31 72.46 9.18
N ILE A 3 6.52 71.14 9.13
CA ILE A 3 6.37 70.35 7.92
C ILE A 3 4.87 70.19 7.66
N SER A 4 4.36 70.88 6.65
CA SER A 4 2.99 70.72 6.14
C SER A 4 2.89 69.38 5.41
N VAL A 5 2.42 68.35 6.13
CA VAL A 5 2.14 67.04 5.54
C VAL A 5 0.78 67.11 4.86
N LYS A 6 0.76 66.98 3.53
CA LYS A 6 -0.46 67.07 2.72
C LYS A 6 -1.49 66.02 3.16
N PRO A 7 -2.79 66.37 3.27
CA PRO A 7 -3.85 65.46 3.75
C PRO A 7 -4.01 64.18 2.91
N ILE A 8 -3.54 64.21 1.65
CA ILE A 8 -3.54 63.07 0.72
C ILE A 8 -2.59 61.96 1.20
N ALA A 9 -1.46 62.30 1.84
CA ALA A 9 -0.48 61.32 2.32
C ALA A 9 -0.97 60.54 3.55
N ILE A 10 -1.81 61.18 4.38
CA ILE A 10 -2.40 60.56 5.59
C ILE A 10 -3.48 59.55 5.19
N SER A 11 -4.30 59.87 4.19
CA SER A 11 -5.35 58.99 3.67
C SER A 11 -4.79 57.70 3.04
N ALA A 12 -3.71 57.81 2.25
CA ALA A 12 -3.04 56.66 1.66
C ALA A 12 -2.40 55.74 2.72
N LEU A 13 -1.83 56.31 3.79
CA LEU A 13 -1.20 55.54 4.86
C LEU A 13 -2.24 54.76 5.70
N LEU A 14 -3.43 55.32 5.95
CA LEU A 14 -4.53 54.61 6.62
C LEU A 14 -5.10 53.46 5.76
N LEU A 15 -5.16 53.61 4.44
CA LEU A 15 -5.56 52.54 3.51
C LEU A 15 -4.55 51.38 3.47
N LEU A 16 -3.25 51.66 3.56
CA LEU A 16 -2.19 50.65 3.66
C LEU A 16 -2.20 49.90 5.00
N LEU A 17 -2.48 50.59 6.11
CA LEU A 17 -2.57 49.99 7.45
C LEU A 17 -3.81 49.09 7.61
N THR A 18 -4.94 49.46 7.00
CA THR A 18 -6.18 48.66 7.00
C THR A 18 -6.08 47.45 6.07
N ALA A 19 -5.43 47.58 4.90
CA ALA A 19 -5.13 46.45 4.01
C ALA A 19 -4.16 45.44 4.65
N SER A 20 -3.16 45.91 5.40
CA SER A 20 -2.27 45.06 6.19
C SER A 20 -3.03 44.27 7.27
N SER A 21 -3.93 44.93 8.00
CA SER A 21 -4.75 44.29 9.04
C SER A 21 -5.69 43.20 8.49
N LEU A 22 -6.21 43.36 7.27
CA LEU A 22 -7.04 42.35 6.59
C LEU A 22 -6.22 41.18 6.03
N CYS A 23 -4.96 41.42 5.65
CA CYS A 23 -4.03 40.35 5.25
C CYS A 23 -3.61 39.46 6.42
N PHE A 24 -3.48 40.00 7.64
CA PHE A 24 -3.10 39.21 8.82
C PHE A 24 -4.25 38.35 9.38
N THR A 25 -5.52 38.65 9.08
CA THR A 25 -6.66 37.84 9.54
C THR A 25 -6.91 36.56 8.72
N LEU A 26 -6.23 36.38 7.59
CA LEU A 26 -6.40 35.19 6.72
C LEU A 26 -5.37 34.06 6.97
N ILE A 27 -4.38 34.28 7.84
CA ILE A 27 -3.26 33.31 8.02
C ILE A 27 -3.55 32.27 9.11
N ASN A 28 -4.58 32.45 9.93
CA ASN A 28 -5.00 31.45 10.92
C ASN A 28 -6.05 30.48 10.37
N ALA A 29 -5.82 29.92 9.18
CA ALA A 29 -6.41 28.63 8.86
C ALA A 29 -5.83 27.63 9.86
N SER A 30 -6.65 27.15 10.82
CA SER A 30 -6.24 26.09 11.73
C SER A 30 -5.65 24.97 10.90
N LYS A 31 -4.37 24.65 11.11
CA LYS A 31 -3.71 23.54 10.43
C LYS A 31 -4.51 22.29 10.79
N SER A 32 -5.37 21.84 9.87
CA SER A 32 -6.14 20.62 10.04
C SER A 32 -5.16 19.52 10.40
N SER A 33 -5.48 18.72 11.41
CA SER A 33 -4.68 17.53 11.69
C SER A 33 -4.61 16.67 10.42
N ASP A 34 -3.46 16.05 10.20
CA ASP A 34 -3.29 15.13 9.09
C ASP A 34 -4.34 14.01 9.14
N PRO A 35 -4.82 13.54 7.98
CA PRO A 35 -5.80 12.46 7.93
C PRO A 35 -5.18 11.17 8.50
N ILE A 36 -5.99 10.42 9.24
CA ILE A 36 -5.63 9.08 9.72
C ILE A 36 -5.94 8.08 8.60
N PRO A 37 -5.00 7.18 8.23
CA PRO A 37 -5.25 6.17 7.21
C PRO A 37 -6.35 5.22 7.66
N THR A 38 -7.24 4.85 6.74
CA THR A 38 -8.33 3.92 7.03
C THR A 38 -7.76 2.51 7.19
N PRO A 39 -8.06 1.79 8.30
CA PRO A 39 -7.70 0.39 8.41
C PRO A 39 -8.32 -0.42 7.27
N TRP A 40 -7.58 -1.40 6.75
CA TRP A 40 -8.16 -2.35 5.82
C TRP A 40 -9.37 -3.06 6.44
N PRO A 41 -10.41 -3.37 5.65
CA PRO A 41 -11.48 -4.21 6.13
C PRO A 41 -10.94 -5.60 6.43
N LYS A 42 -11.57 -6.30 7.39
CA LYS A 42 -11.13 -7.64 7.81
C LYS A 42 -11.11 -8.66 6.66
N GLN A 43 -11.98 -8.47 5.67
CA GLN A 43 -12.11 -9.32 4.51
C GLN A 43 -12.34 -8.46 3.27
N PHE A 44 -11.68 -8.76 2.17
CA PHE A 44 -11.96 -8.16 0.87
C PHE A 44 -11.41 -9.01 -0.29
N HIS A 45 -11.93 -8.71 -1.47
CA HIS A 45 -11.37 -9.16 -2.75
C HIS A 45 -10.96 -7.94 -3.58
N SER A 46 -9.84 -8.04 -4.30
CA SER A 46 -9.32 -6.96 -5.13
C SER A 46 -8.65 -7.52 -6.38
N ILE A 47 -8.96 -6.95 -7.53
CA ILE A 47 -8.15 -7.12 -8.74
C ILE A 47 -7.13 -5.99 -8.82
N LEU A 48 -5.86 -6.35 -8.96
CA LEU A 48 -4.75 -5.43 -9.11
C LEU A 48 -4.14 -5.58 -10.51
N PHE A 49 -3.86 -4.46 -11.16
CA PHE A 49 -3.01 -4.44 -12.35
C PHE A 49 -1.63 -3.95 -11.93
N MET A 50 -0.62 -4.80 -12.07
CA MET A 50 0.70 -4.53 -11.53
C MET A 50 1.77 -4.54 -12.62
N ASN A 51 2.77 -3.70 -12.42
CA ASN A 51 4.02 -3.75 -13.16
C ASN A 51 5.13 -4.15 -12.18
N ASN A 52 5.81 -5.26 -12.47
CA ASN A 52 6.87 -5.77 -11.62
C ASN A 52 8.19 -5.01 -11.83
N THR A 53 9.21 -5.35 -11.04
CA THR A 53 10.52 -4.67 -11.07
C THR A 53 11.25 -4.75 -12.41
N LYS A 54 10.84 -5.66 -13.30
CA LYS A 54 11.41 -5.84 -14.65
C LYS A 54 10.61 -5.13 -15.73
N GLY A 55 9.51 -4.46 -15.40
CA GLY A 55 8.61 -3.87 -16.39
C GLY A 55 7.54 -4.83 -16.91
N ASN A 56 7.45 -6.06 -16.36
CA ASN A 56 6.47 -7.03 -16.83
C ASN A 56 5.11 -6.79 -16.17
N LEU A 57 4.07 -6.86 -17.01
CA LEU A 57 2.69 -6.70 -16.57
C LEU A 57 2.13 -8.00 -15.99
N GLN A 58 1.37 -7.87 -14.92
CA GLN A 58 0.64 -8.97 -14.29
C GLN A 58 -0.70 -8.47 -13.75
N VAL A 59 -1.67 -9.38 -13.71
CA VAL A 59 -2.92 -9.17 -12.97
C VAL A 59 -2.88 -10.03 -11.72
N VAL A 60 -3.20 -9.45 -10.57
CA VAL A 60 -3.29 -10.17 -9.30
C VAL A 60 -4.73 -10.17 -8.84
N ASP A 61 -5.24 -11.36 -8.60
CA ASP A 61 -6.52 -11.64 -7.96
C ASP A 61 -6.22 -11.89 -6.47
N LEU A 62 -6.45 -10.85 -5.66
CA LEU A 62 -6.10 -10.77 -4.25
C LEU A 62 -7.31 -11.06 -3.38
N TRP A 63 -7.19 -12.10 -2.56
CA TRP A 63 -8.14 -12.42 -1.49
C TRP A 63 -7.49 -12.21 -0.14
N TYR A 64 -8.10 -11.36 0.68
CA TYR A 64 -7.64 -11.10 2.04
C TYR A 64 -8.71 -11.55 3.04
N ASP A 65 -8.34 -12.41 3.98
CA ASP A 65 -9.24 -12.95 5.00
C ASP A 65 -8.53 -13.04 6.36
N TYR A 66 -8.45 -11.88 7.02
CA TYR A 66 -7.77 -11.72 8.30
C TYR A 66 -8.35 -12.56 9.44
N PRO A 67 -9.68 -12.69 9.61
CA PRO A 67 -10.25 -13.54 10.66
C PRO A 67 -9.80 -15.00 10.60
N ASN A 68 -9.51 -15.50 9.39
CA ASN A 68 -9.00 -16.85 9.16
C ASN A 68 -7.49 -16.89 8.89
N GLY A 69 -6.78 -15.79 9.15
CA GLY A 69 -5.32 -15.75 9.10
C GLY A 69 -4.73 -16.06 7.73
N ARG A 70 -5.39 -15.66 6.63
CA ARG A 70 -4.97 -16.04 5.27
C ARG A 70 -5.06 -14.90 4.26
N ASN A 71 -4.09 -14.88 3.36
CA ASN A 71 -3.99 -13.94 2.23
C ASN A 71 -3.57 -14.71 0.98
N PHE A 72 -4.20 -14.42 -0.16
CA PHE A 72 -3.95 -15.18 -1.38
C PHE A 72 -3.80 -14.25 -2.58
N ASN A 73 -2.60 -14.19 -3.14
CA ASN A 73 -2.31 -13.54 -4.40
C ASN A 73 -2.31 -14.59 -5.52
N ILE A 74 -3.30 -14.54 -6.40
CA ILE A 74 -3.32 -15.37 -7.61
C ILE A 74 -2.85 -14.52 -8.79
N ILE A 75 -1.62 -14.77 -9.24
CA ILE A 75 -0.85 -13.89 -10.10
C ILE A 75 -0.84 -14.45 -11.53
N GLN A 76 -1.45 -13.73 -12.46
CA GLN A 76 -1.37 -14.01 -13.89
C GLN A 76 -0.39 -13.05 -14.55
N ASN A 77 0.79 -13.56 -14.89
CA ASN A 77 1.76 -12.85 -15.72
C ASN A 77 1.24 -12.70 -17.15
N GLN A 78 1.51 -11.57 -17.81
CA GLN A 78 1.15 -11.36 -19.22
C GLN A 78 1.84 -12.41 -20.12
N LEU A 79 3.13 -12.65 -19.88
CA LEU A 79 3.95 -13.63 -20.57
C LEU A 79 4.58 -14.56 -19.53
N GLY A 80 3.82 -15.56 -19.07
CA GLY A 80 4.32 -16.51 -18.08
C GLY A 80 3.24 -17.40 -17.48
N LYS A 81 3.66 -18.18 -16.49
CA LYS A 81 2.79 -19.09 -15.75
C LYS A 81 1.92 -18.34 -14.74
N ARG A 82 0.78 -18.95 -14.40
CA ARG A 82 -0.07 -18.51 -13.29
C ARG A 82 0.55 -19.00 -11.98
N LEU A 83 0.96 -18.05 -11.15
CA LEU A 83 1.57 -18.29 -9.85
C LEU A 83 0.53 -18.09 -8.75
N TYR A 84 0.51 -18.99 -7.79
CA TYR A 84 -0.34 -18.95 -6.62
C TYR A 84 0.55 -18.69 -5.42
N ASP A 85 0.30 -17.60 -4.72
CA ASP A 85 1.03 -17.19 -3.51
C ASP A 85 0.04 -17.13 -2.33
N LEU A 86 -0.02 -18.25 -1.60
CA LEU A 86 -0.90 -18.46 -0.48
C LEU A 86 -0.13 -18.23 0.82
N GLU A 87 -0.50 -17.19 1.55
CA GLU A 87 0.17 -16.70 2.75
C GLU A 87 -0.70 -16.94 3.99
N TRP A 88 -0.07 -17.38 5.07
CA TRP A 88 -0.70 -17.63 6.36
C TRP A 88 -0.17 -16.67 7.43
N ASP A 89 -0.99 -16.36 8.42
CA ASP A 89 -0.68 -15.47 9.54
C ASP A 89 0.44 -16.01 10.45
N ASN A 90 0.66 -17.32 10.45
CA ASN A 90 1.79 -17.97 11.10
C ASN A 90 3.14 -17.75 10.38
N GLY A 91 3.14 -17.01 9.27
CA GLY A 91 4.32 -16.68 8.50
C GLY A 91 4.64 -17.65 7.35
N THR A 92 3.96 -18.77 7.22
CA THR A 92 4.19 -19.69 6.10
C THR A 92 3.54 -19.17 4.82
N SER A 93 4.32 -19.15 3.73
CA SER A 93 3.82 -18.87 2.38
C SER A 93 4.12 -20.02 1.43
N TYR A 94 3.14 -20.38 0.59
CA TYR A 94 3.27 -21.36 -0.47
C TYR A 94 3.22 -20.68 -1.82
N TYR A 95 4.30 -20.83 -2.59
CA TYR A 95 4.39 -20.38 -3.98
C TYR A 95 4.29 -21.59 -4.89
N TYR A 96 3.21 -21.71 -5.67
CA TYR A 96 3.02 -22.89 -6.49
C TYR A 96 2.36 -22.60 -7.84
N THR A 97 2.48 -23.55 -8.76
CA THR A 97 1.77 -23.55 -10.04
C THR A 97 0.84 -24.74 -10.10
N LEU A 98 -0.37 -24.58 -10.64
CA LEU A 98 -1.33 -25.68 -10.85
C LEU A 98 -1.20 -26.34 -12.23
N ASP A 99 -0.24 -25.91 -13.04
CA ASP A 99 0.05 -26.49 -14.36
C ASP A 99 0.73 -27.86 -14.25
N ALA A 100 1.04 -28.46 -15.41
CA ALA A 100 1.65 -29.79 -15.48
C ALA A 100 3.01 -29.87 -14.77
N ASN A 101 3.71 -28.75 -14.58
CA ASN A 101 5.03 -28.73 -13.94
C ASN A 101 4.94 -28.93 -12.43
N LYS A 102 3.80 -28.57 -11.80
CA LYS A 102 3.54 -28.76 -10.36
C LYS A 102 4.67 -28.25 -9.48
N GLU A 103 5.09 -27.01 -9.73
CA GLU A 103 6.14 -26.39 -8.94
C GLU A 103 5.59 -25.95 -7.59
N CYS A 104 6.38 -26.11 -6.53
CA CYS A 104 6.08 -25.52 -5.22
C CYS A 104 7.36 -25.09 -4.51
N ARG A 105 7.30 -23.93 -3.84
CA ARG A 105 8.29 -23.45 -2.89
C ARG A 105 7.57 -23.00 -1.62
N VAL A 106 8.10 -23.41 -0.47
CA VAL A 106 7.58 -23.01 0.84
C VAL A 106 8.55 -21.99 1.43
N MET A 107 8.03 -20.84 1.81
CA MET A 107 8.78 -19.75 2.42
C MET A 107 8.24 -19.46 3.81
N HIS A 108 9.06 -18.86 4.66
CA HIS A 108 8.65 -18.40 5.98
C HIS A 108 9.01 -16.93 6.16
N PHE A 109 8.00 -16.11 6.46
CA PHE A 109 8.09 -14.69 6.75
C PHE A 109 7.57 -14.45 8.18
N PRO A 110 8.43 -14.11 9.15
CA PRO A 110 8.03 -14.03 10.57
C PRO A 110 6.86 -13.08 10.88
N VAL A 111 6.59 -12.12 9.98
CA VAL A 111 5.53 -11.12 10.12
C VAL A 111 4.14 -11.70 9.83
N GLY A 112 4.05 -12.74 8.97
CA GLY A 112 2.78 -13.24 8.46
C GLY A 112 2.08 -12.24 7.53
N ILE A 113 0.75 -12.32 7.48
CA ILE A 113 -0.09 -11.41 6.70
C ILE A 113 -0.23 -10.05 7.38
N LEU A 114 -0.45 -8.99 6.60
CA LEU A 114 -0.72 -7.68 7.17
C LEU A 114 -1.95 -7.69 8.08
N ARG A 115 -1.85 -6.96 9.18
CA ARG A 115 -3.00 -6.63 10.03
C ARG A 115 -3.80 -5.50 9.39
N PRO A 116 -5.11 -5.39 9.66
CA PRO A 116 -5.95 -4.30 9.18
C PRO A 116 -5.36 -2.89 9.36
N ASN A 117 -4.69 -2.64 10.48
CA ASN A 117 -4.12 -1.33 10.82
C ASN A 117 -2.65 -1.17 10.42
N TRP A 118 -2.12 -1.95 9.48
CA TRP A 118 -0.69 -1.95 9.12
C TRP A 118 -0.13 -0.56 8.73
N LEU A 119 -0.96 0.34 8.21
CA LEU A 119 -0.58 1.70 7.82
C LEU A 119 -0.58 2.71 8.99
N GLN A 120 -1.03 2.31 10.19
CA GLN A 120 -1.03 3.17 11.37
C GLN A 120 0.38 3.65 11.70
N GLY A 121 0.55 4.95 11.95
CA GLY A 121 1.86 5.57 12.16
C GLY A 121 2.70 5.65 10.87
N GLY A 122 2.07 5.61 9.70
CA GLY A 122 2.69 6.02 8.44
C GLY A 122 2.87 7.54 8.37
N ASN A 123 3.87 8.00 7.61
CA ASN A 123 4.14 9.40 7.40
C ASN A 123 3.25 9.95 6.28
N TYR A 124 2.46 10.98 6.56
CA TYR A 124 1.56 11.57 5.58
C TYR A 124 2.30 12.54 4.66
N LEU A 125 2.11 12.38 3.35
CA LEU A 125 2.84 13.10 2.30
C LEU A 125 1.99 14.15 1.56
N GLY A 126 0.75 14.35 1.99
CA GLY A 126 -0.21 15.23 1.34
C GLY A 126 -1.10 14.52 0.32
N GLN A 127 -1.83 15.33 -0.47
CA GLN A 127 -2.77 14.84 -1.45
C GLN A 127 -2.20 14.86 -2.87
N ARG A 128 -2.51 13.84 -3.67
CA ARG A 128 -2.07 13.71 -5.07
C ARG A 128 -3.17 13.07 -5.91
N TYR A 129 -3.28 13.47 -7.17
CA TYR A 129 -4.13 12.75 -8.11
C TYR A 129 -3.45 11.47 -8.59
N MET A 130 -4.18 10.36 -8.60
CA MET A 130 -3.75 9.06 -9.13
C MET A 130 -4.95 8.30 -9.69
N ASP A 131 -4.83 7.75 -10.89
CA ASP A 131 -5.89 6.97 -11.57
C ASP A 131 -7.27 7.65 -11.60
N GLY A 132 -7.29 8.98 -11.66
CA GLY A 132 -8.52 9.79 -11.67
C GLY A 132 -9.08 10.14 -10.28
N PHE A 133 -8.46 9.69 -9.19
CA PHE A 133 -8.86 9.97 -7.81
C PHE A 133 -7.92 10.99 -7.16
N LEU A 134 -8.48 11.92 -6.39
CA LEU A 134 -7.68 12.69 -5.44
C LEU A 134 -7.41 11.79 -4.23
N CYS A 135 -6.14 11.50 -3.96
CA CYS A 135 -5.74 10.56 -2.92
C CYS A 135 -4.99 11.24 -1.78
N ASN A 136 -5.22 10.83 -0.55
CA ASN A 136 -4.27 10.99 0.54
C ASN A 136 -3.12 9.99 0.34
N VAL A 137 -1.88 10.42 0.58
CA VAL A 137 -0.70 9.57 0.37
C VAL A 137 0.06 9.40 1.68
N TRP A 138 0.38 8.16 2.03
CA TRP A 138 1.28 7.85 3.14
C TRP A 138 2.46 7.03 2.64
N GLU A 139 3.61 7.23 3.27
CA GLU A 139 4.71 6.26 3.24
C GLU A 139 4.81 5.54 4.58
N LYS A 140 5.28 4.29 4.55
CA LYS A 140 5.53 3.50 5.74
C LYS A 140 6.85 2.77 5.60
N VAL A 141 7.73 2.94 6.59
CA VAL A 141 9.02 2.21 6.75
C VAL A 141 9.86 2.12 5.47
N ASP A 142 9.89 3.18 4.66
CA ASP A 142 10.57 3.24 3.34
C ASP A 142 10.22 2.07 2.40
N PHE A 143 9.04 1.49 2.60
CA PHE A 143 8.63 0.25 1.97
C PHE A 143 7.60 0.49 0.86
N ILE A 144 6.57 1.24 1.20
CA ILE A 144 5.40 1.45 0.35
C ILE A 144 4.93 2.89 0.42
N TRP A 145 4.54 3.42 -0.73
CA TRP A 145 3.70 4.61 -0.86
C TRP A 145 2.28 4.16 -1.18
N TYR A 146 1.37 4.47 -0.28
CA TYR A 146 -0.02 4.03 -0.32
C TYR A 146 -0.95 5.20 -0.60
N TYR A 147 -1.75 5.07 -1.66
CA TYR A 147 -2.70 6.09 -2.10
C TYR A 147 -4.11 5.62 -1.76
N GLU A 148 -4.80 6.40 -0.93
CA GLU A 148 -6.19 6.19 -0.54
C GLU A 148 -7.05 7.32 -1.09
N ASP A 149 -8.15 7.00 -1.76
CA ASP A 149 -9.10 8.02 -2.22
C ASP A 149 -9.62 8.84 -1.03
N VAL A 150 -9.54 10.17 -1.14
CA VAL A 150 -9.97 11.08 -0.07
C VAL A 150 -11.45 10.93 0.27
N VAL A 151 -12.28 10.58 -0.73
CA VAL A 151 -13.74 10.50 -0.61
C VAL A 151 -14.18 9.13 -0.11
N THR A 152 -13.88 8.07 -0.85
CA THR A 152 -14.40 6.72 -0.56
C THR A 152 -13.54 5.92 0.40
N LYS A 153 -12.34 6.40 0.72
CA LYS A 153 -11.35 5.72 1.57
C LYS A 153 -10.84 4.39 1.01
N ARG A 154 -11.12 4.09 -0.26
CA ARG A 154 -10.60 2.87 -0.90
C ARG A 154 -9.11 3.01 -1.21
N PRO A 155 -8.36 1.90 -1.21
CA PRO A 155 -7.06 1.86 -1.86
C PRO A 155 -7.20 2.18 -3.36
N VAL A 156 -6.28 2.97 -3.90
CA VAL A 156 -6.22 3.35 -5.33
C VAL A 156 -4.95 2.84 -5.97
N TYR A 157 -3.80 3.07 -5.32
CA TYR A 157 -2.51 2.77 -5.91
C TYR A 157 -1.44 2.49 -4.85
N TRP A 158 -0.57 1.54 -5.13
CA TRP A 158 0.57 1.19 -4.30
C TRP A 158 1.86 1.27 -5.11
N ALA A 159 2.87 1.95 -4.59
CA ALA A 159 4.23 1.87 -5.11
C ALA A 159 5.15 1.30 -4.04
N PHE A 160 5.98 0.34 -4.42
CA PHE A 160 6.94 -0.30 -3.53
C PHE A 160 8.34 0.24 -3.79
N PHE A 161 9.20 0.25 -2.77
CA PHE A 161 10.59 0.69 -2.89
C PHE A 161 11.40 -0.10 -3.92
N THR A 162 10.96 -1.32 -4.25
CA THR A 162 11.56 -2.17 -5.29
C THR A 162 11.28 -1.69 -6.71
N GLY A 163 10.44 -0.66 -6.89
CA GLY A 163 9.98 -0.17 -8.19
C GLY A 163 8.75 -0.91 -8.73
N MET A 164 8.24 -1.91 -8.00
CA MET A 164 6.95 -2.53 -8.32
C MET A 164 5.82 -1.54 -8.03
N ILE A 165 4.80 -1.55 -8.88
CA ILE A 165 3.62 -0.70 -8.73
C ILE A 165 2.34 -1.52 -8.92
N ALA A 166 1.29 -1.14 -8.22
CA ALA A 166 -0.03 -1.75 -8.29
C ALA A 166 -1.11 -0.70 -8.44
N HIS A 167 -1.89 -0.82 -9.51
CA HIS A 167 -3.14 -0.10 -9.71
C HIS A 167 -4.29 -0.95 -9.18
N VAL A 168 -5.10 -0.39 -8.28
CA VAL A 168 -6.21 -1.11 -7.63
C VAL A 168 -7.45 -0.96 -8.51
N MET A 169 -7.78 -2.01 -9.26
CA MET A 169 -8.86 -1.98 -10.25
C MET A 169 -10.23 -2.13 -9.60
N THR A 170 -10.36 -3.06 -8.66
CA THR A 170 -11.57 -3.30 -7.86
C THR A 170 -11.22 -3.37 -6.38
N PHE A 171 -12.19 -3.10 -5.50
CA PHE A 171 -12.03 -3.28 -4.06
C PHE A 171 -13.38 -3.63 -3.42
N GLU A 172 -13.62 -4.92 -3.22
CA GLU A 172 -14.89 -5.47 -2.79
C GLU A 172 -14.83 -5.90 -1.32
N VAL A 173 -15.31 -5.02 -0.44
CA VAL A 173 -15.32 -5.24 1.01
C VAL A 173 -16.23 -6.40 1.40
N GLY A 174 -15.75 -7.29 2.28
CA GLY A 174 -16.50 -8.42 2.82
C GLY A 174 -16.60 -9.63 1.90
N LYS A 175 -16.02 -9.59 0.69
CA LYS A 175 -15.90 -10.76 -0.16
C LYS A 175 -14.93 -11.78 0.44
N VAL A 176 -15.29 -13.05 0.29
CA VAL A 176 -14.51 -14.20 0.78
C VAL A 176 -14.43 -15.25 -0.30
N LEU A 177 -13.30 -15.95 -0.35
CA LEU A 177 -13.10 -17.11 -1.19
C LEU A 177 -13.52 -18.37 -0.42
N GLU A 178 -14.19 -19.31 -1.09
CA GLU A 178 -14.64 -20.56 -0.46
C GLU A 178 -13.45 -21.37 0.10
N ASP A 179 -13.62 -21.94 1.30
CA ASP A 179 -12.58 -22.65 2.05
C ASP A 179 -11.76 -23.69 1.25
N PRO A 180 -12.36 -24.50 0.36
CA PRO A 180 -11.60 -25.47 -0.44
C PRO A 180 -10.53 -24.83 -1.33
N ASN A 181 -10.72 -23.58 -1.76
CA ASN A 181 -9.79 -22.90 -2.65
C ASN A 181 -8.57 -22.32 -1.92
N TRP A 182 -8.53 -22.35 -0.59
CA TRP A 182 -7.38 -21.91 0.22
C TRP A 182 -6.35 -23.01 0.46
N GLN A 183 -6.52 -24.20 -0.13
CA GLN A 183 -5.63 -25.32 0.14
C GLN A 183 -4.43 -25.33 -0.81
N ALA A 184 -3.22 -25.35 -0.23
CA ALA A 184 -2.02 -25.63 -1.01
C ALA A 184 -2.07 -27.07 -1.57
N PRO A 185 -1.55 -27.32 -2.78
CA PRO A 185 -1.53 -28.65 -3.36
C PRO A 185 -0.66 -29.65 -2.59
N VAL A 186 -1.02 -30.94 -2.64
CA VAL A 186 -0.34 -32.02 -1.91
C VAL A 186 1.16 -32.12 -2.19
N TYR A 187 1.63 -31.71 -3.37
CA TYR A 187 3.05 -31.75 -3.72
C TYR A 187 3.88 -30.66 -3.01
N CYS A 188 3.25 -29.67 -2.38
CA CYS A 188 3.93 -28.70 -1.50
C CYS A 188 4.38 -29.28 -0.15
N PHE A 189 3.90 -30.46 0.22
CA PHE A 189 4.16 -31.11 1.51
C PHE A 189 5.10 -32.31 1.41
N LYS A 190 5.68 -32.56 0.23
CA LYS A 190 6.71 -33.60 0.08
C LYS A 190 7.99 -33.13 0.77
N GLU A 191 8.68 -34.06 1.42
CA GLU A 191 9.95 -33.80 2.10
C GLU A 191 10.87 -33.02 1.16
N ALA A 192 11.23 -31.81 1.56
CA ALA A 192 12.25 -31.04 0.89
C ALA A 192 13.54 -31.86 0.99
N LYS A 193 13.96 -32.52 -0.09
CA LYS A 193 15.38 -32.84 -0.26
C LYS A 193 16.09 -31.51 -0.11
N GLU A 194 16.91 -31.37 0.94
CA GLU A 194 17.66 -30.16 1.32
C GLU A 194 17.98 -29.32 0.08
N GLN A 195 17.09 -28.37 -0.21
CA GLN A 195 17.44 -27.29 -1.10
C GLN A 195 18.13 -26.32 -0.18
N GLU A 196 19.46 -26.29 -0.31
CA GLU A 196 20.33 -25.27 0.26
C GLU A 196 19.60 -23.93 0.23
N ILE A 197 19.71 -23.19 1.33
CA ILE A 197 19.29 -21.80 1.43
C ILE A 197 20.12 -21.03 0.40
N ASP A 198 19.67 -21.06 -0.85
CA ASP A 198 20.25 -20.28 -1.91
C ASP A 198 19.75 -18.86 -1.65
N SER A 199 20.69 -18.01 -1.24
CA SER A 199 20.54 -16.55 -1.19
C SER A 199 20.42 -15.99 -2.60
N PHE A 200 19.50 -16.52 -3.39
CA PHE A 200 19.26 -16.10 -4.76
C PHE A 200 18.05 -15.17 -4.81
N VAL A 201 18.32 -14.02 -5.40
CA VAL A 201 17.34 -12.99 -5.74
C VAL A 201 16.36 -13.58 -6.76
N SER A 202 15.28 -14.21 -6.27
CA SER A 202 14.10 -14.45 -7.09
C SER A 202 13.55 -13.07 -7.49
N HIS A 203 13.58 -12.81 -8.80
CA HIS A 203 13.07 -11.59 -9.40
C HIS A 203 11.54 -11.52 -9.49
N ASP A 204 10.82 -12.56 -9.06
CA ASP A 204 9.39 -12.47 -8.74
C ASP A 204 9.28 -12.19 -7.25
N VAL A 205 9.05 -10.91 -6.95
CA VAL A 205 8.86 -10.42 -5.60
C VAL A 205 7.36 -10.44 -5.32
N SER A 206 6.94 -11.37 -4.46
CA SER A 206 5.57 -11.39 -3.93
C SER A 206 5.39 -10.33 -2.84
N MET A 207 4.13 -9.97 -2.60
CA MET A 207 3.71 -9.08 -1.52
C MET A 207 4.22 -9.56 -0.15
N GLY A 208 4.21 -10.87 0.12
CA GLY A 208 4.76 -11.47 1.34
C GLY A 208 6.28 -11.31 1.49
N ARG A 209 7.05 -11.36 0.38
CA ARG A 209 8.50 -11.08 0.42
C ARG A 209 8.80 -9.61 0.68
N LEU A 210 7.96 -8.74 0.15
CA LEU A 210 8.00 -7.30 0.37
C LEU A 210 7.71 -6.97 1.84
N MET A 211 6.71 -7.61 2.43
CA MET A 211 6.35 -7.41 3.85
C MET A 211 7.34 -8.03 4.82
N GLY A 212 7.90 -9.20 4.49
CA GLY A 212 8.92 -9.86 5.30
C GLY A 212 10.30 -9.19 5.26
N ALA A 213 10.65 -8.47 4.18
CA ALA A 213 11.96 -7.80 4.04
C ALA A 213 11.99 -6.38 4.63
N ALA A 214 10.84 -5.71 4.74
CA ALA A 214 10.77 -4.32 5.21
C ALA A 214 10.40 -4.15 6.68
N MET A 215 10.03 -5.23 7.38
CA MET A 215 9.64 -5.17 8.78
C MET A 215 10.68 -5.90 9.63
N ASP A 216 11.68 -5.15 10.09
CA ASP A 216 12.40 -5.52 11.29
C ASP A 216 11.36 -5.71 12.41
N VAL A 217 11.35 -6.91 13.00
CA VAL A 217 10.44 -7.34 14.07
C VAL A 217 10.51 -6.39 15.29
N SER A 218 11.55 -5.57 15.38
CA SER A 218 11.74 -4.55 16.41
C SER A 218 10.77 -3.34 16.32
N LEU A 219 10.13 -3.09 15.17
CA LEU A 219 9.28 -1.89 14.94
C LEU A 219 7.77 -2.13 15.08
N LEU A 220 7.36 -3.33 15.54
CA LEU A 220 5.96 -3.72 15.78
C LEU A 220 5.61 -3.88 17.28
N ARG A 221 6.38 -3.24 18.18
CA ARG A 221 5.98 -3.03 19.58
C ARG A 221 5.47 -1.61 19.80
#